data_AF-A0A6J7SLF1-F1
#
_entry.id   AF-A0A6J7SLF1-F1
#
_cell.length_a   1.000
_cell.length_b   1.000
_cell.length_c   1.000
_cell.angle_alpha   90.00
_cell.angle_beta   90.00
_cell.angle_gamma   90.00
#
_symmetry.space_group_name_H-M   'P 1'
#
loop_
_entity.id
_entity.type
_entity.pdbx_description
1 polymer ?
#
loop_
_entity_poly.entity_id
_entity_poly.type
_entity_poly.pdbx_seq_one_letter_code
_entity_poly.pdbx_strand_id
1 'polypeptide(L)'
;MTSISPDAVGHTFTIHGLAVGQDEFFVSVPMKAVAEEDMPEEGFTTTPSVTTFTFITGGPGEYVWNCEYPCGDGTIAKFGAAMSTMGYMSGHFTVKG
;
A
#
# COMPACT_ATOMS: atom_id res chain seq x y z
N MET A 1 2.13 -7.57 15.18
CA MET A 1 1.43 -8.58 14.35
C MET A 1 2.47 -9.13 13.39
N THR A 2 2.77 -10.43 13.40
CA THR A 2 3.86 -11.01 12.58
C THR A 2 3.37 -11.60 11.25
N SER A 3 2.06 -11.77 11.07
CA SER A 3 1.42 -12.16 9.80
C SER A 3 -0.09 -11.83 9.83
N ILE A 4 -0.70 -11.72 8.64
CA ILE A 4 -2.14 -11.66 8.42
C ILE A 4 -2.54 -12.68 7.36
N SER A 5 -3.76 -13.22 7.47
CA SER A 5 -4.30 -14.13 6.45
C SER A 5 -4.37 -13.40 5.09
N PRO A 6 -4.03 -14.07 3.97
CA PRO A 6 -4.20 -13.48 2.63
C PRO A 6 -5.62 -12.98 2.37
N ASP A 7 -6.64 -13.68 2.89
CA ASP A 7 -8.05 -13.31 2.72
C ASP A 7 -8.49 -12.16 3.64
N ALA A 8 -7.63 -11.71 4.56
CA ALA A 8 -7.89 -10.61 5.48
C ALA A 8 -7.15 -9.31 5.09
N VAL A 9 -6.47 -9.30 3.94
CA VAL A 9 -5.77 -8.13 3.42
C VAL A 9 -6.78 -7.15 2.80
N GLY A 10 -6.68 -5.88 3.18
CA GLY A 10 -7.44 -4.80 2.56
C GLY A 10 -6.61 -3.99 1.58
N HIS A 11 -5.36 -3.72 1.94
CA HIS A 11 -4.42 -2.91 1.15
C HIS A 11 -2.99 -3.40 1.38
N THR A 12 -2.06 -2.97 0.53
CA THR A 12 -0.63 -3.11 0.79
C THR A 12 0.08 -1.76 0.71
N PHE A 13 1.15 -1.63 1.47
CA PHE A 13 2.23 -0.72 1.16
C PHE A 13 3.32 -1.54 0.48
N THR A 14 3.43 -1.45 -0.85
CA THR A 14 4.44 -2.19 -1.61
C THR A 14 5.42 -1.24 -2.28
N ILE A 15 6.70 -1.37 -1.97
CA ILE A 15 7.81 -0.82 -2.76
C ILE A 15 8.25 -1.94 -3.69
N HIS A 16 7.98 -1.75 -4.98
CA HIS A 16 8.33 -2.68 -6.05
C HIS A 16 8.76 -1.81 -7.23
N GLY A 17 10.06 -1.61 -7.37
CA GLY A 17 10.59 -0.75 -8.41
C GLY A 17 12.10 -0.60 -8.35
N LEU A 18 12.68 -0.50 -9.53
CA LEU A 18 14.05 -0.03 -9.73
C LEU A 18 13.99 1.50 -9.70
N ALA A 19 14.45 2.12 -8.60
CA ALA A 19 14.82 3.51 -8.72
C ALA A 19 16.03 3.58 -9.66
N VAL A 20 15.99 4.46 -10.67
CA VAL A 20 17.08 4.59 -11.62
C VAL A 20 18.38 4.87 -10.87
N GLY A 21 19.34 3.95 -10.94
CA GLY A 21 20.62 4.06 -10.24
C GLY A 21 20.66 3.52 -8.80
N GLN A 22 19.69 2.71 -8.38
CA GLN A 22 19.70 2.01 -7.10
C GLN A 22 19.63 0.48 -7.27
N ASP A 23 20.05 -0.24 -6.23
CA ASP A 23 19.84 -1.68 -6.10
C ASP A 23 18.35 -2.01 -6.03
N GLU A 24 17.99 -3.20 -6.51
CA GLU A 24 16.63 -3.72 -6.39
C GLU A 24 16.21 -3.80 -4.92
N PHE A 25 15.08 -3.19 -4.60
CA PHE A 25 14.51 -3.18 -3.26
C PHE A 25 13.04 -3.55 -3.30
N PHE A 26 12.69 -4.59 -2.55
CA PHE A 26 11.32 -5.07 -2.44
C PHE A 26 10.87 -5.14 -0.99
N VAL A 27 9.78 -4.45 -0.69
CA VAL A 27 9.06 -4.53 0.59
C VAL A 27 7.59 -4.53 0.28
N SER A 28 6.84 -5.51 0.80
CA SER A 28 5.39 -5.49 0.78
C SER A 28 4.85 -5.70 2.19
N VAL A 29 4.14 -4.70 2.70
CA VAL A 29 3.52 -4.75 4.02
C VAL A 29 2.02 -4.79 3.84
N PRO A 30 1.38 -5.94 4.12
CA PRO A 30 -0.06 -6.07 3.97
C PRO A 30 -0.74 -5.45 5.20
N MET A 31 -1.85 -4.76 4.96
CA MET A 31 -2.68 -4.10 5.98
C MET A 31 -4.00 -4.85 6.09
N LYS A 32 -4.45 -5.09 7.33
CA LYS A 32 -5.71 -5.77 7.60
C LYS A 32 -6.88 -4.93 7.06
N ALA A 33 -7.82 -5.58 6.37
CA ALA A 33 -9.07 -4.96 5.97
C ALA A 33 -9.86 -4.46 7.20
N VAL A 34 -10.53 -3.32 7.03
CA VAL A 34 -11.55 -2.85 7.97
C VAL A 34 -12.82 -3.65 7.69
N ALA A 35 -13.51 -4.11 8.75
CA ALA A 35 -14.76 -4.85 8.58
C ALA A 35 -15.83 -3.92 7.99
N GLU A 36 -16.72 -4.45 7.15
CA GLU A 36 -17.72 -3.64 6.44
C GLU A 36 -18.67 -2.94 7.44
N GLU A 37 -19.01 -3.62 8.53
CA GLU A 37 -19.78 -3.06 9.65
C GLU A 37 -19.11 -1.89 10.37
N ASP A 38 -17.78 -1.77 10.25
CA ASP A 38 -16.98 -0.68 10.82
C ASP A 38 -16.75 0.47 9.82
N MET A 39 -17.21 0.33 8.56
CA MET A 39 -17.10 1.36 7.54
C MET A 39 -18.32 2.30 7.60
N PRO A 40 -18.14 3.62 7.81
CA PRO A 40 -19.25 4.55 7.79
C PRO A 40 -19.84 4.69 6.38
N GLU A 41 -21.14 4.99 6.31
CA GLU A 41 -21.93 5.13 5.08
C GLU A 41 -21.35 6.19 4.11
N GLU A 42 -20.63 7.17 4.65
CA GLU A 42 -19.93 8.23 3.88
C GLU A 42 -18.65 7.74 3.18
N GLY A 43 -18.25 6.48 3.38
CA GLY A 43 -17.19 5.81 2.62
C GLY A 43 -15.76 5.98 3.15
N PHE A 44 -15.55 6.70 4.26
CA PHE A 44 -14.24 6.84 4.90
C PHE A 44 -14.35 6.85 6.43
N THR A 45 -13.57 6.00 7.10
CA THR A 45 -13.53 5.96 8.57
C THR A 45 -12.87 7.22 9.15
N THR A 46 -13.44 7.76 10.23
CA THR A 46 -12.82 8.83 11.02
C THR A 46 -11.70 8.30 11.93
N THR A 47 -11.68 6.98 12.20
CA THR A 47 -10.65 6.31 12.99
C THR A 47 -9.85 5.36 12.09
N PRO A 48 -8.61 5.69 11.73
CA PRO A 48 -7.82 4.86 10.83
C PRO A 48 -7.38 3.56 11.52
N SER A 49 -7.41 2.45 10.77
CA SER A 49 -6.68 1.23 11.15
C SER A 49 -5.19 1.45 10.88
N VAL A 50 -4.35 1.35 11.92
CA VAL A 50 -2.93 1.69 11.83
C VAL A 50 -2.07 0.43 11.83
N THR A 51 -1.23 0.29 10.80
CA THR A 51 -0.15 -0.71 10.75
C THR A 51 1.19 0.00 10.85
N THR A 52 1.96 -0.30 11.89
CA THR A 52 3.31 0.26 12.09
C THR A 52 4.37 -0.80 11.76
N PHE A 53 5.34 -0.41 10.94
CA PHE A 53 6.44 -1.27 10.51
C PHE A 53 7.73 -0.46 10.36
N THR A 54 8.85 -1.15 10.23
CA THR A 54 10.15 -0.54 9.97
C THR A 54 10.89 -1.38 8.94
N PHE A 55 11.57 -0.70 8.02
CA PHE A 55 12.45 -1.30 7.03
C PHE A 55 13.69 -0.42 6.91
N ILE A 56 14.77 -1.00 6.38
CA ILE A 56 16.01 -0.29 6.10
C ILE A 56 16.16 -0.28 4.58
N THR A 57 16.33 0.91 4.00
CA THR A 57 16.62 1.05 2.58
C THR A 57 18.08 0.72 2.29
N GLY A 58 18.37 0.24 1.07
CA GLY A 58 19.74 -0.09 0.66
C GLY A 58 20.65 1.13 0.49
N GLY A 59 20.10 2.31 0.19
CA GLY A 59 20.89 3.53 -0.02
C GLY A 59 20.03 4.79 -0.22
N PRO A 60 20.67 5.92 -0.58
CA PRO A 60 19.99 7.17 -0.90
C PRO A 60 19.34 7.15 -2.29
N GLY A 61 18.27 7.95 -2.45
CA GLY A 61 17.55 8.21 -3.70
C GLY A 61 16.03 8.05 -3.55
N GLU A 62 15.32 7.82 -4.66
CA GLU A 62 13.86 7.91 -4.73
C GLU A 62 13.19 6.53 -4.76
N TYR A 63 12.28 6.29 -3.81
CA TYR A 63 11.53 5.04 -3.70
C TYR A 63 10.06 5.31 -3.98
N VAL A 64 9.48 4.54 -4.89
CA VAL A 64 8.04 4.59 -5.22
C VAL A 64 7.35 3.43 -4.53
N TRP A 65 6.19 3.68 -3.95
CA TRP A 65 5.33 2.65 -3.38
C TRP A 65 3.94 2.75 -3.96
N ASN A 66 3.30 1.60 -4.18
CA ASN A 66 1.92 1.46 -4.61
C ASN A 66 1.22 0.38 -3.77
N CYS A 67 -0.10 0.47 -3.66
CA CYS A 67 -0.91 -0.68 -3.30
C CYS A 67 -0.95 -1.64 -4.49
N GLU A 68 -0.67 -2.92 -4.23
CA GLU A 68 -0.67 -3.98 -5.24
C GLU A 68 -1.71 -5.06 -4.95
N TYR A 69 -2.50 -4.88 -3.88
CA TYR A 69 -3.64 -5.73 -3.60
C TYR A 69 -4.86 -5.30 -4.45
N PRO A 70 -5.63 -6.24 -5.04
CA PRO A 70 -6.79 -5.94 -5.89
C PRO A 70 -8.00 -5.46 -5.06
N CYS A 71 -7.93 -4.23 -4.55
CA CYS A 71 -8.94 -3.59 -3.69
C CYS A 71 -9.69 -2.41 -4.33
N GLY A 72 -9.62 -2.28 -5.65
CA GLY A 72 -10.49 -1.40 -6.42
C GLY A 72 -11.90 -1.98 -6.57
N ASP A 73 -12.64 -1.45 -7.56
CA ASP A 73 -13.99 -1.90 -7.87
C ASP A 73 -14.01 -3.25 -8.64
N GLY A 74 -15.16 -3.65 -9.21
CA GLY A 74 -15.23 -4.88 -10.01
C GLY A 74 -14.53 -4.82 -11.37
N THR A 75 -13.93 -3.67 -11.74
CA THR A 75 -13.32 -3.47 -13.06
C THR A 75 -11.82 -3.76 -13.04
N ILE A 76 -11.26 -4.11 -14.20
CA ILE A 76 -9.82 -4.35 -14.38
C ILE A 76 -9.24 -5.30 -13.30
N ALA A 77 -9.90 -6.44 -13.05
CA ALA A 77 -9.49 -7.40 -12.00
C ALA A 77 -9.32 -6.77 -10.60
N LYS A 78 -10.17 -5.78 -10.27
CA LYS A 78 -10.13 -4.95 -9.06
C LYS A 78 -8.93 -4.02 -8.93
N PHE A 79 -8.41 -3.56 -10.05
CA PHE A 79 -7.45 -2.45 -10.13
C PHE A 79 -8.07 -1.16 -10.68
N GLY A 80 -9.39 -1.09 -10.86
CA GLY A 80 -10.11 0.13 -11.24
C GLY A 80 -10.40 1.10 -10.09
N ALA A 81 -11.16 2.15 -10.41
CA ALA A 81 -11.57 3.21 -9.49
C ALA A 81 -10.40 3.81 -8.70
N ALA A 82 -10.42 3.75 -7.36
CA ALA A 82 -9.38 4.31 -6.48
C ALA A 82 -7.98 3.77 -6.81
N MET A 83 -7.86 2.50 -7.18
CA MET A 83 -6.57 1.88 -7.57
C MET A 83 -5.99 2.47 -8.87
N SER A 84 -6.84 3.03 -9.73
CA SER A 84 -6.45 3.67 -11.00
C SER A 84 -6.40 5.20 -10.93
N THR A 85 -6.76 5.78 -9.78
CA THR A 85 -6.86 7.24 -9.61
C THR A 85 -5.51 7.82 -9.23
N MET A 86 -5.03 8.80 -10.00
CA MET A 86 -3.74 9.45 -9.72
C MET A 86 -3.70 10.03 -8.30
N GLY A 87 -2.64 9.70 -7.56
CA GLY A 87 -2.44 10.13 -6.17
C GLY A 87 -3.20 9.31 -5.13
N TYR A 88 -3.98 8.31 -5.54
CA TYR A 88 -4.57 7.34 -4.63
C TYR A 88 -3.67 6.11 -4.59
N MET A 89 -3.50 5.56 -3.39
CA MET A 89 -2.89 4.24 -3.17
C MET A 89 -1.48 4.10 -3.77
N SER A 90 -0.79 5.23 -3.89
CA SER A 90 0.53 5.36 -4.47
C SER A 90 1.23 6.56 -3.86
N GLY A 91 2.55 6.55 -3.90
CA GLY A 91 3.36 7.66 -3.45
C GLY A 91 4.83 7.37 -3.63
N HIS A 92 5.66 8.29 -3.13
CA HIS A 92 7.10 8.15 -3.19
C HIS A 92 7.75 8.84 -1.99
N PHE A 93 9.00 8.48 -1.69
CA PHE A 93 9.81 9.15 -0.69
C PHE A 93 11.27 9.20 -1.14
N THR A 94 12.00 10.20 -0.65
CA THR A 94 13.42 10.37 -0.93
C THR A 94 14.24 10.11 0.30
N VAL A 95 15.22 9.22 0.20
CA VAL A 95 16.27 9.00 1.21
C VAL A 95 17.47 9.86 0.87
N LYS A 96 17.90 10.72 1.80
CA LYS A 96 19.09 11.55 1.66
C LYS A 96 20.27 10.91 2.40
N GLY A 97 21.47 11.09 1.85
CA GLY A 97 22.74 10.72 2.49
C GLY A 97 23.29 11.81 3.40
#